data_AF-A0A662MCH1-F1
#
_entry.id   AF-A0A662MCH1-F1
#
_cell.length_a   1.000
_cell.length_b   1.000
_cell.length_c   1.000
_cell.angle_alpha   90.00
_cell.angle_beta   90.00
_cell.angle_gamma   90.00
#
_symmetry.space_group_name_H-M   'P 1'
#
loop_
_entity.id
_entity.type
_entity.pdbx_description
1 polymer ?
#
loop_
_entity_poly.entity_id
_entity_poly.type
_entity_poly.pdbx_seq_one_letter_code
_entity_poly.pdbx_strand_id
1 'polypeptide(L)'
;RDGRIMEIPGKELFASYEMVEIPGLGSFEGYPNRDSVPYADVYGIHDARTVLRGTLRNIGWCDTWKGLHDIGILDEKPTSASTFRELMEELAPGEGDLEERLKKRIDTRDNDRALHNWKWLGMLSDESVSHPENRMDSLSELLERKLRYGPSERDMIILQHTFRVELPGEGEKVIRSTMIDYGIPGGDSAMSRTVGIPAAIGAEMILNGELDDMVGVQIPTHPDVYGPALDRLKLKGIEFRED
;
A
#
# COMPACT_ATOMS: atom_id res chain seq x y z
N ARG A 1 15.63 -10.81 5.79
CA ARG A 1 16.63 -10.00 5.06
C ARG A 1 18.01 -10.54 5.41
N ASP A 2 18.80 -10.89 4.40
CA ASP A 2 20.18 -11.41 4.54
C ASP A 2 20.34 -12.62 5.48
N GLY A 3 19.28 -13.43 5.60
CA GLY A 3 19.21 -14.59 6.50
C GLY A 3 18.75 -14.29 7.92
N ARG A 4 18.28 -13.05 8.20
CA ARG A 4 17.74 -12.65 9.50
C ARG A 4 16.28 -12.24 9.39
N ILE A 5 15.48 -12.59 10.41
CA ILE A 5 14.13 -12.07 10.58
C ILE A 5 14.24 -10.61 11.03
N MET A 6 13.52 -9.73 10.35
CA MET A 6 13.47 -8.30 10.67
C MET A 6 12.05 -7.98 11.13
N GLU A 7 11.90 -7.55 12.37
CA GLU A 7 10.62 -7.08 12.92
C GLU A 7 10.63 -5.56 12.97
N ILE A 8 9.59 -4.95 12.38
CA ILE A 8 9.42 -3.50 12.35
C ILE A 8 8.20 -3.17 13.20
N PRO A 9 8.36 -2.41 14.30
CA PRO A 9 7.21 -1.95 15.09
C PRO A 9 6.24 -1.16 14.22
N GLY A 10 4.93 -1.31 14.43
CA GLY A 10 3.90 -0.64 13.62
C GLY A 10 4.09 0.87 13.52
N LYS A 11 4.51 1.52 14.62
CA LYS A 11 4.83 2.96 14.66
C LYS A 11 5.98 3.39 13.74
N GLU A 12 6.90 2.49 13.42
CA GLU A 12 8.07 2.75 12.56
C GLU A 12 7.83 2.28 11.12
N LEU A 13 6.66 1.73 10.80
CA LEU A 13 6.35 1.15 9.50
C LEU A 13 6.60 2.14 8.35
N PHE A 14 6.01 3.34 8.47
CA PHE A 14 6.17 4.40 7.49
C PHE A 14 7.49 5.16 7.63
N ALA A 15 8.30 4.93 8.67
CA ALA A 15 9.68 5.42 8.71
C ALA A 15 10.66 4.46 8.02
N SER A 16 10.22 3.23 7.73
CA SER A 16 11.04 2.13 7.21
C SER A 16 10.89 1.89 5.70
N TYR A 17 10.40 2.88 4.94
CA TYR A 17 10.25 2.76 3.49
C TYR A 17 11.60 2.79 2.76
N GLU A 18 11.65 2.15 1.60
CA GLU A 18 12.74 2.19 0.63
C GLU A 18 12.22 2.77 -0.70
N MET A 19 13.12 3.31 -1.51
CA MET A 19 12.76 3.74 -2.86
C MET A 19 12.78 2.54 -3.81
N VAL A 20 11.69 2.34 -4.54
CA VAL A 20 11.52 1.26 -5.51
C VAL A 20 11.35 1.86 -6.90
N GLU A 21 12.23 1.47 -7.83
CA GLU A 21 12.14 1.88 -9.23
C GLU A 21 11.20 0.95 -9.99
N ILE A 22 10.18 1.53 -10.63
CA ILE A 22 9.27 0.81 -11.51
C ILE A 22 9.60 1.19 -12.97
N PRO A 23 10.04 0.22 -13.80
CA PRO A 23 10.35 0.46 -15.19
C PRO A 23 9.22 1.20 -15.92
N GLY A 24 9.56 2.32 -16.55
CA GLY A 24 8.61 3.16 -17.30
C GLY A 24 7.78 4.14 -16.45
N LEU A 25 7.79 4.04 -15.12
CA LEU A 25 7.02 4.92 -14.23
C LEU A 25 7.88 5.74 -13.25
N GLY A 26 9.10 5.28 -12.94
CA GLY A 26 10.02 5.96 -12.01
C GLY A 26 9.91 5.46 -10.58
N SER A 27 10.25 6.32 -9.62
CA SER A 27 10.43 5.97 -8.22
C SER A 27 9.14 6.01 -7.39
N PHE A 28 8.96 5.01 -6.55
CA PHE A 28 7.89 4.89 -5.56
C PHE A 28 8.46 4.61 -4.17
N GLU A 29 7.69 4.90 -3.13
CA GLU A 29 8.00 4.46 -1.77
C GLU A 29 7.46 3.04 -1.58
N GLY A 30 8.30 2.12 -1.15
CA GLY A 30 7.95 0.75 -0.79
C GLY A 30 8.16 0.51 0.69
N TYR A 31 7.14 0.05 1.41
CA TYR A 31 7.26 -0.37 2.80
C TYR A 31 6.77 -1.82 2.99
N PRO A 32 7.33 -2.57 3.97
CA PRO A 32 6.93 -3.97 4.21
C PRO A 32 5.44 -4.10 4.55
N ASN A 33 4.83 -5.23 4.18
CA ASN A 33 3.42 -5.48 4.41
C ASN A 33 3.20 -6.76 5.22
N ARG A 34 2.71 -6.60 6.45
CA ARG A 34 2.45 -7.70 7.40
C ARG A 34 3.67 -8.62 7.54
N ASP A 35 3.43 -9.92 7.66
CA ASP A 35 4.46 -10.95 7.80
C ASP A 35 4.80 -11.57 6.43
N SER A 36 6.08 -11.55 6.09
CA SER A 36 6.63 -12.16 4.87
C SER A 36 7.34 -13.50 5.15
N VAL A 37 7.59 -13.86 6.40
CA VAL A 37 8.37 -15.05 6.78
C VAL A 37 7.71 -16.35 6.27
N PRO A 38 6.38 -16.56 6.39
CA PRO A 38 5.75 -17.80 5.93
C PRO A 38 5.87 -18.04 4.43
N TYR A 39 6.14 -16.99 3.63
CA TYR A 39 6.19 -17.11 2.17
C TYR A 39 7.39 -17.90 1.66
N ALA A 40 8.43 -18.09 2.47
CA ALA A 40 9.51 -19.02 2.13
C ALA A 40 8.97 -20.45 1.97
N ASP A 41 8.09 -20.87 2.88
CA ASP A 41 7.49 -22.20 2.84
C ASP A 41 6.37 -22.28 1.79
N VAL A 42 5.52 -21.25 1.71
CA VAL A 42 4.41 -21.20 0.74
C VAL A 42 4.89 -21.31 -0.71
N TYR A 43 6.06 -20.74 -1.02
CA TYR A 43 6.63 -20.76 -2.37
C TYR A 43 7.77 -21.78 -2.55
N GLY A 44 8.13 -22.54 -1.51
CA GLY A 44 9.21 -23.54 -1.58
C GLY A 44 10.60 -22.94 -1.81
N ILE A 45 10.85 -21.70 -1.38
CA ILE A 45 12.10 -20.95 -1.58
C ILE A 45 12.92 -20.88 -0.29
N HIS A 46 13.18 -22.03 0.34
CA HIS A 46 13.83 -22.11 1.66
C HIS A 46 15.29 -21.63 1.68
N ASP A 47 15.93 -21.55 0.52
CA ASP A 47 17.28 -21.00 0.32
C ASP A 47 17.30 -19.47 0.20
N ALA A 48 16.13 -18.83 0.03
CA ALA A 48 16.03 -17.39 -0.08
C ALA A 48 16.47 -16.68 1.22
N ARG A 49 17.54 -15.90 1.13
CA ARG A 49 18.04 -15.09 2.27
C ARG A 49 17.18 -13.87 2.56
N THR A 50 16.42 -13.41 1.58
CA THR A 50 15.54 -12.25 1.69
C THR A 50 14.20 -12.57 1.04
N VAL A 51 13.15 -12.63 1.85
CA VAL A 51 11.75 -12.69 1.42
C VAL A 51 11.07 -11.45 1.98
N LEU A 52 10.48 -10.64 1.10
CA LEU A 52 9.81 -9.41 1.45
C LEU A 52 8.60 -9.21 0.55
N ARG A 53 7.44 -9.01 1.16
CA ARG A 53 6.26 -8.45 0.52
C ARG A 53 6.06 -7.05 1.05
N GLY A 54 5.73 -6.14 0.14
CA GLY A 54 5.57 -4.72 0.46
C GLY A 54 4.40 -4.09 -0.27
N THR A 55 4.20 -2.82 0.03
CA THR A 55 3.19 -1.97 -0.57
C THR A 55 3.88 -0.76 -1.19
N LEU A 56 3.51 -0.43 -2.44
CA LEU A 56 3.99 0.76 -3.13
C LEU A 56 3.06 1.97 -2.91
N ARG A 57 3.66 3.15 -2.78
CA ARG A 57 2.97 4.44 -2.67
C ARG A 57 3.75 5.53 -3.40
N ASN A 58 3.05 6.59 -3.77
CA ASN A 58 3.68 7.79 -4.32
C ASN A 58 4.55 8.49 -3.28
N ILE A 59 5.56 9.22 -3.76
CA ILE A 59 6.51 9.95 -2.93
C ILE A 59 5.79 10.97 -2.04
N GLY A 60 6.21 11.03 -0.77
CA GLY A 60 5.64 11.86 0.29
C GLY A 60 4.53 11.17 1.06
N TRP A 61 4.08 9.98 0.66
CA TRP A 61 3.04 9.25 1.38
C TRP A 61 3.53 8.85 2.78
N CYS A 62 4.66 8.17 2.87
CA CYS A 62 5.14 7.58 4.12
C CYS A 62 5.44 8.66 5.16
N ASP A 63 6.09 9.76 4.78
CA ASP A 63 6.34 10.87 5.70
C ASP A 63 5.03 11.54 6.17
N THR A 64 4.03 11.67 5.30
CA THR A 64 2.71 12.17 5.70
C THR A 64 2.06 11.29 6.76
N TRP A 65 2.03 9.98 6.53
CA TRP A 65 1.37 9.03 7.42
C TRP A 65 2.15 8.77 8.72
N LYS A 66 3.49 8.77 8.67
CA LYS A 66 4.33 8.74 9.86
C LYS A 66 4.04 9.93 10.75
N GLY A 67 3.96 11.13 10.18
CA GLY A 67 3.60 12.31 10.95
C GLY A 67 2.19 12.24 11.55
N LEU A 68 1.20 11.71 10.82
CA LEU A 68 -0.17 11.54 11.32
C LEU A 68 -0.20 10.59 12.52
N HIS A 69 0.60 9.52 12.45
CA HIS A 69 0.79 8.63 13.58
C HIS A 69 1.46 9.36 14.76
N ASP A 70 2.58 10.06 14.53
CA ASP A 70 3.35 10.73 15.59
C ASP A 70 2.56 11.83 16.31
N ILE A 71 1.77 12.60 15.57
CA ILE A 71 0.94 13.66 16.16
C ILE A 71 -0.26 13.09 16.91
N GLY A 72 -0.56 11.80 16.73
CA GLY A 72 -1.59 11.06 17.45
C GLY A 72 -2.99 11.15 16.86
N ILE A 73 -3.20 11.84 15.72
CA ILE A 73 -4.54 11.99 15.14
C ILE A 73 -5.15 10.64 14.70
N LEU A 74 -4.33 9.60 14.53
CA LEU A 74 -4.79 8.23 14.24
C LEU A 74 -5.26 7.45 15.48
N ASP A 75 -5.15 8.02 16.69
CA ASP A 75 -5.73 7.37 17.87
C ASP A 75 -7.26 7.51 17.89
N GLU A 76 -7.95 6.44 18.25
CA GLU A 76 -9.40 6.42 18.54
C GLU A 76 -9.72 7.12 19.87
N LYS A 77 -9.53 8.45 19.91
CA LYS A 77 -9.77 9.29 21.09
C LYS A 77 -10.73 10.43 20.77
N PRO A 78 -11.55 10.86 21.74
CA PRO A 78 -12.36 12.05 21.59
C PRO A 78 -11.49 13.31 21.55
N THR A 79 -12.04 14.39 21.01
CA THR A 79 -11.48 15.73 21.01
C THR A 79 -12.54 16.76 21.41
N SER A 80 -12.09 17.87 21.98
CA SER A 80 -12.96 19.02 22.28
C SER A 80 -13.00 20.05 21.15
N ALA A 81 -12.16 19.87 20.13
CA ALA A 81 -12.04 20.75 19.00
C ALA A 81 -13.31 20.76 18.13
N SER A 82 -13.75 21.97 17.76
CA SER A 82 -14.83 22.18 16.80
C SER A 82 -14.31 22.30 15.37
N THR A 83 -13.03 22.66 15.19
CA THR A 83 -12.37 22.78 13.87
C THR A 83 -11.07 21.99 13.80
N PHE A 84 -10.60 21.67 12.59
CA PHE A 84 -9.33 20.99 12.39
C PHE A 84 -8.14 21.81 12.91
N ARG A 85 -8.16 23.14 12.77
CA ARG A 85 -7.16 24.03 13.39
C ARG A 85 -7.11 23.83 14.91
N GLU A 86 -8.26 23.85 15.58
CA GLU A 86 -8.34 23.63 17.03
C GLU A 86 -7.86 22.23 17.41
N LEU A 87 -8.15 21.21 16.60
CA LEU A 87 -7.66 19.85 16.81
C LEU A 87 -6.13 19.80 16.71
N MET A 88 -5.53 20.47 15.72
CA MET A 88 -4.08 20.52 15.58
C MET A 88 -3.41 21.32 16.72
N GLU A 89 -4.07 22.36 17.24
CA GLU A 89 -3.65 23.07 18.46
C GLU A 89 -3.72 22.15 19.70
N GLU A 90 -4.78 21.35 19.84
CA GLU A 90 -4.96 20.38 20.92
C GLU A 90 -3.87 19.29 20.89
N LEU A 91 -3.47 18.84 19.70
CA LEU A 91 -2.40 17.85 19.51
C LEU A 91 -0.98 18.43 19.65
N ALA A 92 -0.84 19.74 19.43
CA ALA A 92 0.43 20.47 19.54
C ALA A 92 0.35 21.70 20.46
N PRO A 93 0.01 21.50 21.76
CA PRO A 93 -0.16 22.61 22.68
C PRO A 93 1.14 23.35 22.92
N GLY A 94 1.05 24.67 23.03
CA GLY A 94 2.15 25.57 23.35
C GLY A 94 1.97 26.95 22.75
N GLU A 95 2.92 27.85 23.02
CA GLU A 95 2.93 29.20 22.47
C GLU A 95 3.66 29.24 21.10
N GLY A 96 3.48 30.34 20.36
CA GLY A 96 4.19 30.62 19.10
C GLY A 96 3.44 30.16 17.85
N ASP A 97 4.19 29.84 16.79
CA ASP A 97 3.64 29.38 15.51
C ASP A 97 3.25 27.89 15.54
N LEU A 98 2.03 27.58 15.07
CA LEU A 98 1.49 26.21 15.07
C LEU A 98 2.27 25.26 14.16
N GLU A 99 2.68 25.72 12.98
CA GLU A 99 3.41 24.89 12.02
C GLU A 99 4.77 24.45 12.59
N GLU A 100 5.49 25.35 13.26
CA GLU A 100 6.72 25.02 13.97
C GLU A 100 6.51 24.03 15.12
N ARG A 101 5.43 24.18 15.90
CA ARG A 101 5.10 23.24 16.98
C ARG A 101 4.79 21.85 16.44
N LEU A 102 4.02 21.76 15.36
CA LEU A 102 3.70 20.49 14.69
C LEU A 102 4.97 19.79 14.19
N LYS A 103 5.85 20.52 13.50
CA LYS A 103 7.13 19.96 13.02
C LYS A 103 8.02 19.44 14.14
N LYS A 104 8.00 20.05 15.33
CA LYS A 104 8.75 19.60 16.51
C LYS A 104 8.18 18.32 17.14
N ARG A 105 6.94 17.95 16.82
CA ARG A 105 6.24 16.78 17.37
C ARG A 105 6.24 15.55 16.46
N ILE A 106 6.72 15.68 15.23
CA ILE A 106 6.83 14.58 14.28
C ILE A 106 8.29 14.27 13.98
N ASP A 107 8.55 12.98 13.76
CA ASP A 107 9.87 12.46 13.40
C ASP A 107 9.74 11.65 12.11
N THR A 108 9.67 12.38 10.99
CA THR A 108 9.62 11.83 9.63
C THR A 108 10.93 12.15 8.92
N ARG A 109 11.18 11.53 7.75
CA ARG A 109 12.37 11.85 6.96
C ARG A 109 12.28 13.24 6.31
N ASP A 110 11.05 13.74 6.11
CA ASP A 110 10.76 15.06 5.56
C ASP A 110 9.52 15.68 6.24
N ASN A 111 9.77 16.34 7.38
CA ASN A 111 8.73 17.01 8.16
C ASN A 111 8.06 18.17 7.38
N ASP A 112 8.78 18.81 6.45
CA ASP A 112 8.25 19.88 5.63
C ASP A 112 7.23 19.35 4.62
N ARG A 113 7.53 18.21 3.97
CA ARG A 113 6.59 17.52 3.08
C ARG A 113 5.34 17.07 3.81
N ALA A 114 5.48 16.46 4.99
CA ALA A 114 4.35 16.01 5.78
C ALA A 114 3.41 17.18 6.11
N LEU A 115 3.96 18.29 6.64
CA LEU A 115 3.16 19.46 6.96
C LEU A 115 2.52 20.10 5.72
N HIS A 116 3.25 20.18 4.60
CA HIS A 116 2.70 20.68 3.34
C HIS A 116 1.44 19.91 2.92
N ASN A 117 1.49 18.57 3.00
CA ASN A 117 0.37 17.71 2.65
C ASN A 117 -0.81 17.89 3.63
N TRP A 118 -0.56 18.07 4.92
CA TRP A 118 -1.62 18.36 5.91
C TRP A 118 -2.32 19.68 5.66
N LYS A 119 -1.55 20.72 5.29
CA LYS A 119 -2.10 22.02 4.92
C LYS A 119 -2.99 21.91 3.69
N TRP A 120 -2.55 21.20 2.66
CA TRP A 120 -3.35 20.94 1.47
C TRP A 120 -4.64 20.17 1.80
N LEU A 121 -4.55 19.16 2.68
CA LEU A 121 -5.70 18.37 3.09
C LEU A 121 -6.76 19.21 3.83
N GLY A 122 -6.33 20.31 4.48
CA GLY A 122 -7.20 21.21 5.24
C GLY A 122 -7.09 21.02 6.76
N MET A 123 -6.10 20.26 7.23
CA MET A 123 -5.96 19.97 8.67
C MET A 123 -5.59 21.20 9.51
N LEU A 124 -5.09 22.27 8.89
CA LEU A 124 -4.77 23.54 9.57
C LEU A 124 -5.80 24.63 9.25
N SER A 125 -7.01 24.24 8.83
CA SER A 125 -8.09 25.15 8.47
C SER A 125 -9.19 25.19 9.53
N ASP A 126 -10.11 26.14 9.38
CA ASP A 126 -11.29 26.26 10.23
C ASP A 126 -12.45 25.35 9.74
N GLU A 127 -12.17 24.35 8.89
CA GLU A 127 -13.13 23.29 8.55
C GLU A 127 -13.53 22.52 9.81
N SER A 128 -14.82 22.19 9.93
CA SER A 128 -15.38 21.54 11.12
C SER A 128 -14.90 20.09 11.29
N VAL A 129 -14.73 19.69 12.54
CA VAL A 129 -14.53 18.28 12.97
C VAL A 129 -15.90 17.63 13.05
N SER A 130 -16.11 16.54 12.32
CA SER A 130 -17.43 15.90 12.17
C SER A 130 -17.74 14.83 13.22
N HIS A 131 -16.71 14.20 13.78
CA HIS A 131 -16.79 13.10 14.75
C HIS A 131 -15.94 13.44 15.98
N PRO A 132 -16.37 14.38 16.85
CA PRO A 132 -15.59 14.79 18.02
C PRO A 132 -15.39 13.66 19.04
N GLU A 133 -16.20 12.62 19.03
CA GLU A 133 -16.04 11.41 19.83
C GLU A 133 -14.85 10.54 19.40
N ASN A 134 -14.41 10.67 18.14
CA ASN A 134 -13.30 9.93 17.57
C ASN A 134 -12.58 10.76 16.48
N ARG A 135 -11.45 11.35 16.86
CA ARG A 135 -10.64 12.18 15.94
C ARG A 135 -10.17 11.44 14.68
N MET A 136 -10.00 10.11 14.74
CA MET A 136 -9.64 9.32 13.56
C MET A 136 -10.77 9.27 12.54
N ASP A 137 -12.03 9.20 12.99
CA ASP A 137 -13.21 9.19 12.11
C ASP A 137 -13.39 10.56 11.44
N SER A 138 -13.11 11.64 12.17
CA SER A 138 -13.08 12.99 11.60
C SER A 138 -12.04 13.13 10.49
N LEU A 139 -10.82 12.61 10.70
CA LEU A 139 -9.80 12.57 9.65
C LEU A 139 -10.24 11.71 8.47
N SER A 140 -10.88 10.57 8.72
CA SER A 140 -11.34 9.64 7.68
C SER A 140 -12.36 10.31 6.76
N GLU A 141 -13.35 11.02 7.31
CA GLU A 141 -14.31 11.77 6.49
C GLU A 141 -13.63 12.89 5.68
N LEU A 142 -12.65 13.60 6.26
CA LEU A 142 -11.89 14.62 5.54
C LEU A 142 -11.15 14.00 4.34
N LEU A 143 -10.51 12.86 4.54
CA LEU A 143 -9.81 12.12 3.48
C LEU A 143 -10.79 11.66 2.39
N GLU A 144 -11.93 11.08 2.74
CA GLU A 144 -12.95 10.62 1.79
C GLU A 144 -13.49 11.76 0.93
N ARG A 145 -13.71 12.93 1.52
CA ARG A 145 -14.14 14.12 0.79
C ARG A 145 -13.07 14.65 -0.17
N LYS A 146 -11.81 14.69 0.26
CA LYS A 146 -10.71 15.36 -0.48
C LYS A 146 -9.99 14.45 -1.48
N LEU A 147 -9.96 13.13 -1.26
CA LEU A 147 -9.14 12.16 -1.99
C LEU A 147 -9.95 11.17 -2.85
N ARG A 148 -11.20 11.49 -3.16
CA ARG A 148 -12.03 10.67 -4.06
C ARG A 148 -11.64 10.87 -5.52
N TYR A 149 -11.79 9.80 -6.32
CA TYR A 149 -11.68 9.90 -7.77
C TYR A 149 -12.79 10.80 -8.36
N GLY A 150 -12.39 11.72 -9.24
CA GLY A 150 -13.28 12.49 -10.09
C GLY A 150 -13.76 11.71 -11.32
N PRO A 151 -14.81 12.18 -12.03
CA PRO A 151 -15.42 11.44 -13.15
C PRO A 151 -14.51 11.12 -14.34
N SER A 152 -13.40 11.83 -14.51
CA SER A 152 -12.45 11.65 -15.62
C SER A 152 -11.07 11.16 -15.16
N GLU A 153 -10.93 10.87 -13.87
CA GLU A 153 -9.71 10.33 -13.31
C GLU A 153 -9.67 8.82 -13.46
N ARG A 154 -8.47 8.25 -13.37
CA ARG A 154 -8.24 6.81 -13.49
C ARG A 154 -7.34 6.33 -12.38
N ASP A 155 -7.59 5.12 -11.90
CA ASP A 155 -6.68 4.42 -11.03
C ASP A 155 -5.60 3.66 -11.82
N MET A 156 -4.62 3.16 -11.07
CA MET A 156 -3.51 2.40 -11.60
C MET A 156 -3.12 1.33 -10.57
N ILE A 157 -2.85 0.12 -11.05
CA ILE A 157 -2.28 -0.96 -10.26
C ILE A 157 -0.87 -1.23 -10.77
N ILE A 158 0.07 -1.29 -9.83
CA ILE A 158 1.44 -1.75 -10.06
C ILE A 158 1.66 -2.96 -9.17
N LEU A 159 2.10 -4.08 -9.75
CA LEU A 159 2.57 -5.24 -9.02
C LEU A 159 3.88 -5.69 -9.65
N GLN A 160 4.95 -5.71 -8.85
CA GLN A 160 6.27 -6.15 -9.30
C GLN A 160 6.81 -7.22 -8.37
N HIS A 161 7.24 -8.33 -8.96
CA HIS A 161 8.11 -9.30 -8.30
C HIS A 161 9.54 -9.03 -8.76
N THR A 162 10.49 -9.09 -7.82
CA THR A 162 11.93 -9.03 -8.11
C THR A 162 12.60 -10.24 -7.51
N PHE A 163 13.23 -11.05 -8.35
CA PHE A 163 13.98 -12.24 -7.95
C PHE A 163 15.47 -11.99 -8.17
N ARG A 164 16.27 -12.16 -7.11
CA ARG A 164 17.73 -12.23 -7.22
C ARG A 164 18.09 -13.70 -7.13
N VAL A 165 18.57 -14.26 -8.24
CA VAL A 165 18.83 -15.69 -8.39
C VAL A 165 20.29 -15.92 -8.71
N GLU A 166 20.87 -16.98 -8.18
CA GLU A 166 22.21 -17.44 -8.55
C GLU A 166 22.06 -18.69 -9.42
N LEU A 167 22.47 -18.58 -10.69
CA LEU A 167 22.40 -19.69 -11.63
C LEU A 167 23.78 -20.37 -11.76
N PRO A 168 23.86 -21.72 -11.81
CA PRO A 168 25.12 -22.42 -11.94
C PRO A 168 25.93 -21.95 -13.15
N GLY A 169 27.10 -21.36 -12.88
CA GLY A 169 28.02 -20.87 -13.94
C GLY A 169 27.65 -19.53 -14.57
N GLU A 170 26.53 -18.91 -14.20
CA GLU A 170 26.08 -17.63 -14.78
C GLU A 170 26.08 -16.46 -13.77
N GLY A 171 26.40 -16.73 -12.49
CA GLY A 171 26.46 -15.73 -11.44
C GLY A 171 25.09 -15.24 -10.97
N GLU A 172 25.07 -14.12 -10.24
CA GLU A 172 23.82 -13.50 -9.78
C GLU A 172 23.11 -12.82 -10.96
N LYS A 173 21.82 -13.10 -11.12
CA LYS A 173 20.90 -12.42 -12.03
C LYS A 173 19.74 -11.81 -11.27
N VAL A 174 19.20 -10.73 -11.82
CA VAL A 174 17.98 -10.09 -11.33
C VAL A 174 16.91 -10.25 -12.40
N ILE A 175 15.80 -10.90 -12.05
CA ILE A 175 14.63 -11.07 -12.90
C ILE A 175 13.50 -10.23 -12.30
N ARG A 176 12.85 -9.41 -13.11
CA ARG A 176 11.66 -8.67 -12.68
C ARG A 176 10.45 -9.15 -13.45
N SER A 177 9.32 -9.26 -12.76
CA SER A 177 8.02 -9.56 -13.36
C SER A 177 7.06 -8.46 -12.94
N THR A 178 6.68 -7.59 -13.87
CA THR A 178 5.94 -6.35 -13.60
C THR A 178 4.60 -6.33 -14.33
N MET A 179 3.51 -6.09 -13.61
CA MET A 179 2.19 -5.79 -14.14
C MET A 179 1.85 -4.32 -13.84
N ILE A 180 1.47 -3.59 -14.89
CA ILE A 180 0.93 -2.23 -14.79
C ILE A 180 -0.41 -2.23 -15.51
N ASP A 181 -1.50 -1.97 -14.78
CA ASP A 181 -2.86 -1.87 -15.33
C ASP A 181 -3.47 -0.52 -14.96
N TYR A 182 -4.27 0.03 -15.88
CA TYR A 182 -4.95 1.31 -15.71
C TYR A 182 -6.45 1.14 -15.79
N GLY A 183 -7.19 1.94 -15.00
CA GLY A 183 -8.64 2.00 -15.11
C GLY A 183 -9.10 2.37 -16.52
N ILE A 184 -10.25 1.84 -16.91
CA ILE A 184 -10.85 2.13 -18.21
C ILE A 184 -11.65 3.43 -18.07
N PRO A 185 -11.40 4.48 -18.89
CA PRO A 185 -12.19 5.71 -18.84
C PRO A 185 -13.69 5.42 -18.95
N GLY A 186 -14.48 5.83 -17.95
CA GLY A 186 -15.93 5.59 -17.89
C GLY A 186 -16.34 4.12 -17.72
N GLY A 187 -15.40 3.23 -17.44
CA GLY A 187 -15.62 1.80 -17.19
C GLY A 187 -15.07 1.37 -15.84
N ASP A 188 -14.66 0.10 -15.77
CA ASP A 188 -14.12 -0.49 -14.55
C ASP A 188 -12.72 0.05 -14.22
N SER A 189 -12.45 0.20 -12.91
CA SER A 189 -11.14 0.56 -12.40
C SER A 189 -10.15 -0.61 -12.56
N ALA A 190 -8.85 -0.32 -12.60
CA ALA A 190 -7.82 -1.35 -12.59
C ALA A 190 -7.95 -2.24 -11.34
N MET A 191 -8.25 -1.63 -10.18
CA MET A 191 -8.51 -2.34 -8.94
C MET A 191 -9.69 -3.30 -9.06
N SER A 192 -10.85 -2.84 -9.56
CA SER A 192 -12.04 -3.71 -9.65
C SER A 192 -11.82 -4.86 -10.62
N ARG A 193 -11.14 -4.62 -11.75
CA ARG A 193 -10.78 -5.65 -12.73
C ARG A 193 -9.81 -6.68 -12.16
N THR A 194 -8.69 -6.23 -11.58
CA THR A 194 -7.61 -7.11 -11.09
C THR A 194 -7.97 -7.85 -9.80
N VAL A 195 -9.10 -7.53 -9.16
CA VAL A 195 -9.65 -8.31 -8.04
C VAL A 195 -10.84 -9.17 -8.50
N GLY A 196 -11.80 -8.58 -9.20
CA GLY A 196 -13.05 -9.24 -9.57
C GLY A 196 -12.88 -10.31 -10.64
N ILE A 197 -12.02 -10.08 -11.65
CA ILE A 197 -11.82 -11.04 -12.74
C ILE A 197 -11.14 -12.32 -12.24
N PRO A 198 -10.05 -12.30 -11.45
CA PRO A 198 -9.49 -13.52 -10.86
C PRO A 198 -10.49 -14.30 -10.02
N ALA A 199 -11.33 -13.61 -9.22
CA ALA A 199 -12.37 -14.25 -8.42
C ALA A 199 -13.42 -14.94 -9.29
N ALA A 200 -13.86 -14.29 -10.37
CA ALA A 200 -14.80 -14.87 -11.33
C ALA A 200 -14.22 -16.09 -12.06
N ILE A 201 -12.94 -16.02 -12.47
CA ILE A 201 -12.22 -17.15 -13.08
C ILE A 201 -12.15 -18.34 -12.11
N GLY A 202 -11.78 -18.09 -10.85
CA GLY A 202 -11.73 -19.16 -9.85
C GLY A 202 -13.10 -19.81 -9.61
N ALA A 203 -14.16 -19.01 -9.55
CA ALA A 203 -15.53 -19.52 -9.43
C ALA A 203 -15.94 -20.38 -10.64
N GLU A 204 -15.61 -19.93 -11.87
CA GLU A 204 -15.87 -20.68 -13.10
C GLU A 204 -15.12 -22.01 -13.13
N MET A 205 -13.83 -22.02 -12.77
CA MET A 205 -13.02 -23.25 -12.70
C MET A 205 -13.61 -24.27 -11.72
N ILE A 206 -14.10 -23.83 -10.56
CA ILE A 206 -14.78 -24.69 -9.59
C ILE A 206 -16.08 -25.25 -10.17
N LEU A 207 -16.93 -24.40 -10.77
CA LEU A 207 -18.22 -24.83 -11.31
C LEU A 207 -18.11 -25.77 -12.51
N ASN A 208 -17.02 -25.66 -13.28
CA ASN A 208 -16.73 -26.52 -14.42
C ASN A 208 -16.08 -27.87 -14.03
N GLY A 209 -15.83 -28.11 -12.73
CA GLY A 209 -15.17 -29.32 -12.25
C GLY A 209 -13.68 -29.39 -12.57
N GLU A 210 -13.05 -28.27 -12.93
CA GLU A 210 -11.61 -28.22 -13.26
C GLU A 210 -10.72 -28.40 -12.02
N LEU A 211 -11.28 -28.19 -10.82
CA LEU A 211 -10.59 -28.24 -9.54
C LEU A 211 -11.19 -29.30 -8.59
N ASP A 212 -11.91 -30.31 -9.11
CA ASP A 212 -12.63 -31.32 -8.31
C ASP A 212 -11.71 -32.14 -7.39
N ASP A 213 -10.46 -32.36 -7.80
CA ASP A 213 -9.46 -33.07 -7.00
C ASP A 213 -8.88 -32.22 -5.84
N MET A 214 -9.18 -30.92 -5.81
CA MET A 214 -8.67 -29.98 -4.81
C MET A 214 -9.71 -29.70 -3.72
N VAL A 215 -9.67 -30.47 -2.64
CA VAL A 215 -10.62 -30.36 -1.51
C VAL A 215 -10.07 -29.49 -0.37
N GLY A 216 -10.97 -28.88 0.41
CA GLY A 216 -10.63 -28.10 1.59
C GLY A 216 -10.29 -26.63 1.29
N VAL A 217 -9.58 -25.97 2.21
CA VAL A 217 -9.19 -24.57 2.05
C VAL A 217 -7.92 -24.50 1.22
N GLN A 218 -8.03 -23.95 0.01
CA GLN A 218 -6.94 -23.87 -0.95
C GLN A 218 -6.47 -22.42 -1.16
N ILE A 219 -5.20 -22.27 -1.54
CA ILE A 219 -4.60 -21.02 -2.01
C ILE A 219 -4.05 -21.23 -3.43
N PRO A 220 -3.91 -20.18 -4.26
CA PRO A 220 -3.57 -20.33 -5.68
C PRO A 220 -2.05 -20.54 -5.91
N THR A 221 -1.46 -21.54 -5.25
CA THR A 221 -0.03 -21.89 -5.38
C THR A 221 0.20 -23.14 -6.22
N HIS A 222 -0.85 -23.91 -6.54
CA HIS A 222 -0.74 -25.08 -7.40
C HIS A 222 -0.80 -24.69 -8.89
N PRO A 223 0.04 -25.28 -9.77
CA PRO A 223 0.04 -24.99 -11.21
C PRO A 223 -1.30 -25.17 -11.89
N ASP A 224 -2.08 -26.19 -11.50
CA ASP A 224 -3.41 -26.45 -12.04
C ASP A 224 -4.42 -25.34 -11.71
N VAL A 225 -4.13 -24.52 -10.70
CA VAL A 225 -4.92 -23.31 -10.37
C VAL A 225 -4.35 -22.10 -11.10
N TYR A 226 -3.09 -21.75 -10.83
CA TYR A 226 -2.55 -20.47 -11.32
C TYR A 226 -2.29 -20.48 -12.83
N GLY A 227 -1.95 -21.62 -13.43
CA GLY A 227 -1.65 -21.72 -14.87
C GLY A 227 -2.85 -21.34 -15.73
N PRO A 228 -3.97 -22.08 -15.64
CA PRO A 228 -5.19 -21.75 -16.38
C PRO A 228 -5.74 -20.37 -16.02
N ALA A 229 -5.62 -19.95 -14.75
CA ALA A 229 -6.07 -18.62 -14.34
C ALA A 229 -5.26 -17.50 -14.99
N LEU A 230 -3.92 -17.62 -15.05
CA LEU A 230 -3.05 -16.64 -15.71
C LEU A 230 -3.31 -16.59 -17.22
N ASP A 231 -3.53 -17.73 -17.87
CA ASP A 231 -3.89 -17.78 -19.30
C ASP A 231 -5.21 -17.03 -19.56
N ARG A 232 -6.23 -17.24 -18.73
CA ARG A 232 -7.51 -16.53 -18.84
C ARG A 232 -7.38 -15.04 -18.53
N LEU A 233 -6.56 -14.66 -17.54
CA LEU A 233 -6.28 -13.26 -17.19
C LEU A 233 -5.57 -12.53 -18.33
N LYS A 234 -4.63 -13.20 -19.00
CA LYS A 234 -3.95 -12.66 -20.17
C LYS A 234 -4.91 -12.31 -21.30
N LEU A 235 -5.93 -13.15 -21.54
CA LEU A 235 -7.01 -12.85 -22.50
C LEU A 235 -7.85 -11.62 -22.12
N LYS A 236 -7.82 -11.20 -20.85
CA LYS A 236 -8.46 -9.98 -20.34
C LYS A 236 -7.49 -8.79 -20.27
N GLY A 237 -6.29 -8.93 -20.82
CA GLY A 237 -5.24 -7.90 -20.81
C GLY A 237 -4.54 -7.72 -19.47
N ILE A 238 -4.68 -8.68 -18.54
CA ILE A 238 -4.01 -8.67 -17.24
C ILE A 238 -2.85 -9.67 -17.33
N GLU A 239 -1.65 -9.16 -17.54
CA GLU A 239 -0.45 -9.97 -17.65
C GLU A 239 0.77 -9.26 -17.05
N PHE A 240 1.76 -10.06 -16.68
CA PHE A 240 3.07 -9.57 -16.26
C PHE A 240 4.03 -9.54 -17.44
N ARG A 241 4.96 -8.58 -17.43
CA ARG A 241 6.09 -8.52 -18.34
C ARG A 241 7.37 -8.80 -17.58
N GLU A 242 8.22 -9.65 -18.17
CA GLU A 242 9.49 -10.05 -17.57
C GLU A 242 10.67 -9.37 -18.24
N ASP A 243 11.63 -8.92 -17.43
CA ASP A 243 12.94 -8.37 -17.83
C ASP A 243 14.09 -8.95 -17.01
#